data_AF-A0A0A0BM66-F1
#
_entry.id   AF-A0A0A0BM66-F1
#
_cell.length_a   1.000
_cell.length_b   1.000
_cell.length_c   1.000
_cell.angle_alpha   90.00
_cell.angle_beta   90.00
_cell.angle_gamma   90.00
#
_symmetry.space_group_name_H-M   'P 1'
#
loop_
_entity.id
_entity.type
_entity.pdbx_description
1 polymer ?
#
loop_
_entity_poly.entity_id
_entity_poly.type
_entity_poly.pdbx_seq_one_letter_code
_entity_poly.pdbx_strand_id
1 'polypeptide(L)'
;MASIFDEWDATVNGDFLNEVQGSIDNKVPYGVYECSLETCEMALTKEKRKPMLKMAFKMVEGNRNIFVNRVLEKPFQIALAVNLLKSLGTDVEIRFESYSQFAELCHQVFEDAKKLKLTFEVDYRENKGYDEVSVTNVFEN
;
A
#
# COMPACT_ATOMS: atom_id res chain seq x y z
N MET A 1 -41.99 -3.75 -15.55
CA MET A 1 -41.15 -2.81 -14.80
C MET A 1 -39.72 -3.20 -15.09
N ALA A 2 -38.90 -2.30 -15.63
CA ALA A 2 -37.47 -2.54 -15.78
C ALA A 2 -36.85 -2.60 -14.38
N SER A 3 -35.96 -3.55 -14.18
CA SER A 3 -35.20 -3.69 -12.96
C SER A 3 -34.16 -2.57 -12.90
N ILE A 4 -33.85 -2.06 -11.70
CA ILE A 4 -32.71 -1.16 -11.50
C ILE A 4 -31.39 -1.78 -11.98
N PHE A 5 -31.32 -3.12 -12.06
CA PHE A 5 -30.16 -3.85 -12.52
C PHE A 5 -29.97 -3.84 -14.05
N ASP A 6 -31.04 -3.60 -14.83
CA ASP A 6 -30.97 -3.67 -16.30
C ASP A 6 -29.99 -2.62 -16.87
N GLU A 7 -29.95 -1.43 -16.26
CA GLU A 7 -29.01 -0.36 -16.61
C GLU A 7 -27.56 -0.69 -16.22
N TRP A 8 -27.37 -1.45 -15.14
CA TRP A 8 -26.03 -1.84 -14.67
C TRP A 8 -25.49 -3.00 -15.50
N ASP A 9 -26.32 -4.00 -15.80
CA ASP A 9 -25.94 -5.15 -16.61
C ASP A 9 -25.60 -4.72 -18.05
N ALA A 10 -26.22 -3.66 -18.56
CA ALA A 10 -25.84 -3.05 -19.85
C ALA A 10 -24.40 -2.51 -19.89
N THR A 11 -23.78 -2.24 -18.72
CA THR A 11 -22.37 -1.80 -18.63
C THR A 11 -21.38 -2.97 -18.60
N VAL A 12 -21.86 -4.19 -18.35
CA VAL A 12 -21.02 -5.39 -18.25
C VAL A 12 -20.75 -5.93 -19.66
N ASN A 13 -19.51 -5.74 -20.12
CA ASN A 13 -19.03 -6.24 -21.41
C ASN A 13 -17.84 -7.20 -21.23
N GLY A 14 -17.31 -7.74 -22.34
CA GLY A 14 -16.19 -8.69 -22.29
C GLY A 14 -14.93 -8.14 -21.59
N ASP A 15 -14.61 -6.86 -21.81
CA ASP A 15 -13.47 -6.21 -21.18
C ASP A 15 -13.67 -6.04 -19.67
N PHE A 16 -14.88 -5.64 -19.25
CA PHE A 16 -15.25 -5.56 -17.84
C PHE A 16 -15.10 -6.91 -17.13
N LEU A 17 -15.59 -7.99 -17.74
CA LEU A 17 -15.47 -9.34 -17.18
C LEU A 17 -14.01 -9.80 -17.10
N ASN A 18 -13.21 -9.48 -18.11
CA ASN A 18 -11.77 -9.76 -18.11
C ASN A 18 -11.03 -8.97 -17.03
N GLU A 19 -11.37 -7.69 -16.81
CA GLU A 19 -10.79 -6.87 -15.74
C GLU A 19 -11.16 -7.40 -14.34
N VAL A 20 -12.41 -7.83 -14.14
CA VAL A 20 -12.87 -8.45 -12.90
C VAL A 20 -12.10 -9.75 -12.64
N GLN A 21 -12.04 -10.65 -13.62
CA GLN A 21 -11.34 -11.93 -13.48
C GLN A 21 -9.83 -11.72 -13.27
N GLY A 22 -9.23 -10.82 -14.04
CA GLY A 22 -7.83 -10.43 -13.87
C GLY A 22 -7.53 -9.86 -12.49
N SER A 23 -8.46 -9.09 -11.91
CA SER A 23 -8.30 -8.56 -10.55
C SER A 23 -8.40 -9.65 -9.48
N ILE A 24 -9.24 -10.66 -9.70
CA ILE A 24 -9.39 -11.83 -8.81
C ILE A 24 -8.11 -12.68 -8.84
N ASP A 25 -7.65 -13.06 -10.04
CA ASP A 25 -6.52 -13.99 -10.21
C ASP A 25 -5.16 -13.39 -9.82
N ASN A 26 -5.03 -12.07 -9.97
CA ASN A 26 -3.81 -11.34 -9.60
C ASN A 26 -3.81 -10.86 -8.14
N LYS A 27 -4.89 -11.07 -7.38
CA LYS A 27 -4.88 -10.72 -5.96
C LYS A 27 -3.83 -11.57 -5.25
N VAL A 28 -2.99 -10.89 -4.48
CA VAL A 28 -2.03 -11.56 -3.60
C VAL A 28 -2.83 -12.29 -2.51
N PRO A 29 -2.60 -13.59 -2.27
CA PRO A 29 -3.23 -14.28 -1.15
C PRO A 29 -2.86 -13.63 0.18
N TYR A 30 -3.74 -13.70 1.17
CA TYR A 30 -3.38 -13.28 2.52
C TYR A 30 -2.38 -14.26 3.13
N GLY A 31 -1.39 -13.73 3.84
CA GLY A 31 -0.28 -14.50 4.37
C GLY A 31 0.86 -13.62 4.85
N VAL A 32 1.91 -14.28 5.32
CA VAL A 32 3.15 -13.64 5.75
C VAL A 32 4.19 -13.82 4.65
N TYR A 33 4.83 -12.73 4.25
CA TYR A 33 5.75 -12.71 3.12
C TYR A 33 7.03 -11.96 3.46
N GLU A 34 8.17 -12.48 3.01
CA GLU A 34 9.39 -11.68 2.97
C GLU A 34 9.35 -10.77 1.74
N CYS A 35 9.50 -9.47 1.96
CA CYS A 35 9.40 -8.44 0.93
C CYS A 35 10.56 -7.44 1.00
N SER A 36 10.88 -6.83 -0.13
CA SER A 36 11.68 -5.60 -0.20
C SER A 36 10.76 -4.40 -0.45
N LEU A 37 11.16 -3.23 0.05
CA LEU A 37 10.43 -1.99 -0.24
C LEU A 37 10.77 -1.51 -1.65
N GLU A 38 9.77 -1.36 -2.52
CA GLU A 38 9.93 -0.96 -3.92
C GLU A 38 9.41 0.44 -4.21
N THR A 39 8.47 0.93 -3.42
CA THR A 39 7.99 2.31 -3.49
C THR A 39 7.61 2.79 -2.10
N CYS A 40 7.94 4.03 -1.79
CA CYS A 40 7.42 4.75 -0.63
C CYS A 40 7.41 6.25 -0.95
N GLU A 41 6.23 6.78 -1.25
CA GLU A 41 6.05 8.17 -1.68
C GLU A 41 4.70 8.72 -1.25
N MET A 42 4.59 10.05 -1.26
CA MET A 42 3.29 10.72 -1.20
C MET A 42 2.73 10.92 -2.61
N ALA A 43 1.44 10.64 -2.77
CA ALA A 43 0.71 10.82 -4.01
C ALA A 43 -0.69 11.40 -3.73
N LEU A 44 -1.44 11.64 -4.81
CA LEU A 44 -2.82 12.09 -4.73
C LEU A 44 -3.76 10.99 -5.21
N THR A 45 -4.88 10.80 -4.51
CA THR A 45 -5.93 9.86 -4.96
C THR A 45 -6.46 10.28 -6.33
N LYS A 46 -6.77 9.33 -7.21
CA LYS A 46 -7.23 9.59 -8.58
C LYS A 46 -8.47 10.48 -8.65
N GLU A 47 -9.51 10.16 -7.86
CA GLU A 47 -10.80 10.85 -7.97
C GLU A 47 -10.86 12.19 -7.23
N LYS A 48 -10.53 12.18 -5.93
CA LYS A 48 -10.78 13.32 -5.03
C LYS A 48 -9.54 14.14 -4.71
N ARG A 49 -8.40 13.86 -5.35
CA ARG A 49 -7.13 14.59 -5.19
C ARG A 49 -6.70 14.73 -3.71
N LYS A 50 -6.96 13.72 -2.90
CA LYS A 50 -6.64 13.69 -1.46
C LYS A 50 -5.19 13.23 -1.26
N PRO A 51 -4.47 13.72 -0.23
CA PRO A 51 -3.12 13.24 0.08
C PRO A 51 -3.16 11.75 0.47
N MET A 52 -2.20 10.99 -0.05
CA MET A 52 -2.14 9.55 0.12
C MET A 52 -0.69 9.09 0.27
N LEU A 53 -0.43 8.21 1.23
CA LEU A 53 0.80 7.41 1.27
C LEU A 53 0.64 6.26 0.28
N LYS A 54 1.60 6.11 -0.63
CA LYS A 54 1.68 5.02 -1.60
C LYS A 54 2.96 4.23 -1.34
N MET A 55 2.80 2.96 -0.97
CA MET A 55 3.92 2.03 -0.83
C MET A 55 3.67 0.75 -1.62
N ALA A 56 4.75 0.13 -2.06
CA ALA A 56 4.75 -1.19 -2.67
C ALA A 56 5.85 -2.04 -2.03
N PHE A 57 5.45 -3.19 -1.51
CA PHE A 57 6.35 -4.23 -1.04
C PHE A 57 6.44 -5.31 -2.12
N LYS A 58 7.62 -5.52 -2.67
CA LYS A 58 7.87 -6.58 -3.65
C LYS A 58 8.27 -7.84 -2.92
N MET A 59 7.54 -8.93 -3.12
CA MET A 59 7.88 -10.21 -2.53
C MET A 59 9.27 -10.66 -3.02
N VAL A 60 10.07 -11.21 -2.11
CA VAL A 60 11.34 -11.85 -2.46
C VAL A 60 11.05 -13.15 -3.22
N GLU A 61 10.10 -13.93 -2.71
CA GLU A 61 9.60 -15.14 -3.37
C GLU A 61 8.35 -14.83 -4.19
N GLY A 62 8.51 -14.79 -5.52
CA GLY A 62 7.45 -14.47 -6.47
C GLY A 62 7.59 -13.06 -7.06
N ASN A 63 6.87 -12.80 -8.14
CA ASN A 63 6.94 -11.52 -8.85
C ASN A 63 5.65 -10.71 -8.67
N ARG A 64 5.18 -10.60 -7.42
CA ARG A 64 3.97 -9.86 -7.05
C ARG A 64 4.31 -8.78 -6.01
N ASN A 65 3.52 -7.72 -6.02
CA ASN A 65 3.65 -6.59 -5.11
C ASN A 65 2.42 -6.51 -4.19
N ILE A 66 2.67 -6.26 -2.91
CA ILE A 66 1.66 -5.86 -1.94
C ILE A 66 1.61 -4.33 -1.93
N PHE A 67 0.45 -3.76 -2.21
CA PHE A 67 0.28 -2.32 -2.26
C PHE A 67 -0.33 -1.79 -0.97
N VAL A 68 0.23 -0.71 -0.44
CA VAL A 68 -0.31 0.02 0.71
C VAL A 68 -0.62 1.44 0.27
N ASN A 69 -1.90 1.70 0.00
CA ASN A 69 -2.41 3.01 -0.42
C ASN A 69 -3.33 3.56 0.68
N ARG A 70 -2.85 4.53 1.46
CA ARG A 70 -3.58 5.08 2.62
C ARG A 70 -3.81 6.57 2.48
N VAL A 71 -5.08 6.99 2.46
CA VAL A 71 -5.45 8.42 2.49
C VAL A 71 -5.04 9.04 3.82
N LEU A 72 -4.52 10.26 3.80
CA LEU A 72 -3.92 10.95 4.95
C LEU A 72 -4.64 12.27 5.28
N GLU A 73 -5.97 12.29 5.33
CA GLU A 73 -6.72 13.52 5.62
C GLU A 73 -7.00 13.72 7.12
N LYS A 74 -7.02 12.63 7.89
CA LYS A 74 -7.41 12.63 9.30
C LYS A 74 -6.21 12.34 10.21
N PRO A 75 -6.16 12.90 11.43
CA PRO A 75 -5.04 12.70 12.35
C PRO A 75 -4.68 11.23 12.61
N PHE A 76 -5.68 10.36 12.78
CA PHE A 76 -5.43 8.94 13.02
C PHE A 76 -4.81 8.24 11.79
N GLN A 77 -5.14 8.68 10.57
CA GLN A 77 -4.57 8.11 9.34
C GLN A 77 -3.09 8.46 9.23
N ILE A 78 -2.75 9.71 9.56
CA ILE A 78 -1.37 10.18 9.62
C ILE A 78 -0.60 9.43 10.70
N ALA A 79 -1.18 9.25 11.90
CA ALA A 79 -0.55 8.49 12.97
C ALA A 79 -0.27 7.03 12.56
N LEU A 80 -1.22 6.36 11.89
CA LEU A 80 -1.02 5.01 11.36
C LEU A 80 0.08 4.95 10.28
N ALA A 81 0.16 5.96 9.41
CA ALA A 81 1.22 6.05 8.41
C ALA A 81 2.59 6.28 9.04
N VAL A 82 2.69 7.19 10.03
CA VAL A 82 3.92 7.44 10.80
C VAL A 82 4.38 6.16 11.49
N ASN A 83 3.49 5.44 12.16
CA ASN A 83 3.84 4.18 12.83
C ASN A 83 4.29 3.10 11.84
N LEU A 84 3.65 3.02 10.66
CA LEU A 84 4.08 2.12 9.59
C LEU A 84 5.50 2.45 9.11
N LEU A 85 5.80 3.72 8.82
CA LEU A 85 7.15 4.11 8.41
C LEU A 85 8.18 3.79 9.50
N LYS A 86 7.85 4.01 10.78
CA LYS A 86 8.72 3.67 11.92
C LYS A 86 9.00 2.17 12.03
N SER A 87 8.02 1.34 11.66
CA SER A 87 8.19 -0.12 11.67
C SER A 87 9.17 -0.64 10.62
N LEU A 88 9.60 0.21 9.66
CA LEU A 88 10.59 -0.16 8.65
C LEU A 88 12.02 -0.17 9.17
N GLY A 89 12.27 0.23 10.43
CA GLY A 89 13.59 0.10 11.05
C GLY A 89 14.70 0.93 10.39
N THR A 90 14.37 1.96 9.61
CA THR A 90 15.33 2.91 9.02
C THR A 90 15.89 3.86 10.08
N ASP A 91 17.04 4.47 9.81
CA ASP A 91 17.68 5.47 10.68
C ASP A 91 17.03 6.87 10.61
N VAL A 92 15.97 7.02 9.80
CA VAL A 92 15.25 8.28 9.62
C VAL A 92 14.36 8.60 10.83
N GLU A 93 14.51 9.79 11.41
CA GLU A 93 13.61 10.27 12.47
C GLU A 93 12.24 10.66 11.88
N ILE A 94 11.22 9.84 12.17
CA ILE A 94 9.88 10.06 11.59
C ILE A 94 9.00 10.86 12.56
N ARG A 95 8.75 12.11 12.17
CA ARG A 95 7.79 13.02 12.80
C ARG A 95 7.00 13.76 11.73
N PHE A 96 5.67 13.81 11.89
CA PHE A 96 4.83 14.59 10.99
C PHE A 96 4.77 16.05 11.44
N GLU A 97 5.11 16.97 10.54
CA GLU A 97 4.99 18.41 10.75
C GLU A 97 4.14 19.09 9.68
N SER A 98 4.32 18.68 8.43
CA SER A 98 3.55 19.13 7.28
C SER A 98 3.57 18.07 6.18
N TYR A 99 2.68 18.18 5.18
CA TYR A 99 2.66 17.22 4.07
C TYR A 99 3.89 17.30 3.16
N SER A 100 4.47 18.48 2.94
CA SER A 100 5.70 18.62 2.15
C SER A 100 6.87 17.93 2.83
N GLN A 101 7.03 18.17 4.14
CA GLN A 101 8.04 17.51 4.94
C GLN A 101 7.80 16.00 5.04
N PHE A 102 6.54 15.55 5.15
CA PHE A 102 6.22 14.12 5.17
C PHE A 102 6.51 13.43 3.82
N ALA A 103 6.35 14.12 2.69
CA ALA A 103 6.75 13.62 1.38
C ALA A 103 8.27 13.41 1.31
N GLU A 104 9.06 14.37 1.80
CA GLU A 104 10.52 14.24 1.91
C GLU A 104 10.92 13.08 2.83
N LEU A 105 10.24 12.91 3.97
CA LEU A 105 10.47 11.76 4.85
C LEU A 105 10.23 10.42 4.15
N CYS A 106 9.16 10.30 3.35
CA CYS A 106 8.88 9.06 2.61
C CYS A 106 10.03 8.70 1.67
N HIS A 107 10.60 9.69 0.99
CA HIS A 107 11.77 9.50 0.12
C HIS A 107 13.02 9.12 0.91
N GLN A 108 13.29 9.80 2.04
CA GLN A 108 14.44 9.46 2.90
C GLN A 108 14.35 8.03 3.43
N VAL A 109 13.17 7.62 3.91
CA VAL A 109 12.91 6.24 4.37
C VAL A 109 13.14 5.23 3.25
N PHE A 110 12.67 5.54 2.03
CA PHE A 110 12.90 4.67 0.88
C PHE A 110 14.38 4.48 0.56
N GLU A 111 15.12 5.59 0.45
CA GLU A 111 16.54 5.58 0.13
C GLU A 111 17.36 4.87 1.21
N ASP A 112 17.04 5.10 2.49
CA ASP A 112 17.73 4.46 3.60
C ASP A 112 17.47 2.95 3.64
N ALA A 113 16.21 2.52 3.45
CA ALA A 113 15.87 1.10 3.35
C ALA A 113 16.58 0.42 2.17
N LYS A 114 16.71 1.09 1.01
CA LYS A 114 17.46 0.56 -0.13
C LYS A 114 18.96 0.51 0.14
N LYS A 115 19.53 1.53 0.78
CA LYS A 115 20.95 1.60 1.14
C LYS A 115 21.36 0.49 2.11
N LEU A 116 20.51 0.23 3.11
CA LEU A 116 20.67 -0.84 4.10
C LEU A 116 20.20 -2.21 3.59
N LYS A 117 19.69 -2.27 2.35
CA LYS A 117 19.16 -3.49 1.71
C LYS A 117 18.15 -4.24 2.59
N LEU A 118 17.29 -3.49 3.25
CA LEU A 118 16.32 -4.05 4.18
C LEU A 118 15.32 -4.94 3.46
N THR A 119 15.09 -6.13 4.03
CA THR A 119 13.90 -6.93 3.77
C THR A 119 13.00 -6.97 5.00
N PHE A 120 11.72 -7.24 4.75
CA PHE A 120 10.65 -7.08 5.71
C PHE A 120 9.80 -8.33 5.72
N GLU A 121 9.55 -8.87 6.90
CA GLU A 121 8.43 -9.80 7.08
C GLU A 121 7.14 -8.99 7.14
N VAL A 122 6.28 -9.19 6.14
CA VAL A 122 5.02 -8.46 5.96
C VAL A 122 3.86 -9.42 6.20
N ASP A 123 3.10 -9.21 7.27
CA ASP A 123 1.79 -9.83 7.49
C ASP A 123 0.74 -9.05 6.68
N TYR A 124 0.23 -9.70 5.63
CA TYR A 124 -0.83 -9.18 4.75
C TYR A 124 -2.12 -9.97 4.97
N ARG A 125 -3.14 -9.29 5.47
CA ARG A 125 -4.39 -9.93 5.89
C ARG A 125 -5.61 -9.05 5.62
N GLU A 126 -6.77 -9.68 5.67
CA GLU A 126 -8.05 -8.96 5.70
C GLU A 126 -8.41 -8.56 7.13
N ASN A 127 -8.83 -7.32 7.31
CA ASN A 127 -9.49 -6.86 8.52
C ASN A 127 -10.74 -6.06 8.16
N LYS A 128 -11.92 -6.60 8.51
CA LYS A 128 -13.23 -5.97 8.27
C LYS A 128 -13.46 -5.53 6.80
N GLY A 129 -13.04 -6.36 5.84
CA GLY A 129 -13.17 -6.04 4.41
C GLY A 129 -12.08 -5.11 3.87
N TYR A 130 -11.06 -4.77 4.66
CA TYR A 130 -9.94 -3.94 4.23
C TYR A 130 -8.64 -4.72 4.28
N ASP A 131 -7.80 -4.45 3.29
CA ASP A 131 -6.44 -4.95 3.23
C ASP A 131 -5.58 -4.26 4.30
N GLU A 132 -5.08 -5.06 5.23
CA GLU A 132 -4.20 -4.63 6.30
C GLU A 132 -2.78 -5.19 6.07
N VAL A 133 -1.80 -4.31 6.29
CA VAL A 133 -0.37 -4.62 6.19
C VAL A 133 0.28 -4.22 7.49
N SER A 134 1.05 -5.14 8.06
CA SER A 134 1.89 -4.95 9.24
C SER A 134 3.28 -5.50 8.98
N VAL A 135 4.32 -4.76 9.36
CA VAL A 135 5.71 -5.23 9.31
C VAL A 135 6.03 -5.83 10.67
N THR A 136 6.35 -7.12 10.71
CA THR A 136 6.60 -7.89 11.95
C THR A 136 8.07 -8.01 12.26
N ASN A 137 8.92 -8.17 11.24
CA ASN A 137 10.37 -8.24 11.36
C ASN A 137 11.06 -7.40 10.27
N VAL A 138 12.25 -6.90 10.58
CA VAL A 138 13.14 -6.19 9.65
C VAL A 138 14.47 -6.94 9.63
N PHE A 139 14.99 -7.20 8.43
CA PHE A 139 16.25 -7.91 8.21
C PHE A 139 17.22 -7.03 7.44
N GLU A 140 18.49 -7.00 7.87
CA GLU A 140 19.60 -6.33 7.18
C GLU A 140 20.37 -7.36 6.33
N ASN A 141 20.69 -7.02 5.07
CA ASN A 141 21.34 -7.94 4.11
C ASN A 141 22.60 -7.37 3.45
#